data_AF-N1UC17-F1
#
_entry.id   AF-N1UC17-F1
#
_cell.length_a   1.000
_cell.length_b   1.000
_cell.length_c   1.000
_cell.angle_alpha   90.00
_cell.angle_beta   90.00
_cell.angle_gamma   90.00
#
_symmetry.space_group_name_H-M   'P 1'
#
loop_
_entity.id
_entity.type
_entity.pdbx_description
1 polymer ?
#
loop_
_entity_poly.entity_id
_entity_poly.type
_entity_poly.pdbx_seq_one_letter_code
_entity_poly.pdbx_strand_id
1 'polypeptide(L)'
;MYSNIDLPNVQIFRKQIAVLKEFLKSTPPDSKQSKDLDFMLILGELFTLVAYGQLLIENAAIEKVDNDLLDQIFDFMVRDCSKYALQLYSKRSSTKEQMEKCLAMIFKPAENEELFNRVCAKVYSYKDAYEMAP
;
A
#
# COMPACT_ATOMS: atom_id res chain seq x y z
N MET A 1 -14.39 4.88 4.09
CA MET A 1 -13.27 4.60 3.16
C MET A 1 -12.70 3.24 3.55
N TYR A 2 -12.68 2.27 2.64
CA TYR A 2 -12.32 0.85 2.85
C TYR A 2 -13.28 -0.05 3.68
N SER A 3 -14.48 0.42 4.07
CA SER A 3 -15.32 -0.29 5.05
C SER A 3 -16.01 -1.56 4.54
N ASN A 4 -16.17 -1.70 3.21
CA ASN A 4 -17.06 -2.69 2.62
C ASN A 4 -16.32 -3.90 1.99
N ILE A 5 -15.01 -4.01 2.19
CA ILE A 5 -14.20 -5.09 1.61
C ILE A 5 -13.50 -5.84 2.74
N ASP A 6 -13.75 -7.15 2.77
CA ASP A 6 -13.16 -8.07 3.74
C ASP A 6 -12.11 -8.96 3.08
N LEU A 7 -10.97 -8.34 2.75
CA LEU A 7 -9.80 -9.02 2.18
C LEU A 7 -8.60 -8.86 3.12
N PRO A 8 -7.81 -9.93 3.36
CA PRO A 8 -6.72 -9.91 4.34
C PRO A 8 -5.74 -8.75 4.17
N ASN A 9 -5.24 -8.50 2.95
CA ASN A 9 -4.26 -7.45 2.70
C ASN A 9 -4.88 -6.06 2.77
N VAL A 10 -6.16 -5.91 2.42
CA VAL A 10 -6.91 -4.65 2.62
C VAL A 10 -7.00 -4.31 4.11
N GLN A 11 -7.27 -5.30 4.98
CA GLN A 11 -7.30 -5.05 6.43
C GLN A 11 -5.94 -4.66 6.99
N ILE A 12 -4.85 -5.26 6.50
CA ILE A 12 -3.48 -4.89 6.90
C ILE A 12 -3.17 -3.46 6.45
N PHE A 13 -3.48 -3.13 5.19
CA PHE A 13 -3.26 -1.78 4.67
C PHE A 13 -4.07 -0.72 5.45
N ARG A 14 -5.30 -1.03 5.87
CA ARG A 14 -6.09 -0.16 6.76
C ARG A 14 -5.39 0.12 8.10
N LYS A 15 -4.70 -0.86 8.67
CA LYS A 15 -3.90 -0.67 9.89
C LYS A 15 -2.72 0.29 9.62
N GLN A 16 -2.03 0.13 8.49
CA GLN A 16 -0.96 1.05 8.08
C GLN A 16 -1.47 2.49 7.91
N ILE A 17 -2.63 2.68 7.26
CA ILE A 17 -3.26 3.99 7.12
C ILE A 17 -3.58 4.60 8.49
N ALA A 18 -4.07 3.80 9.45
CA ALA A 18 -4.36 4.29 10.79
C ALA A 18 -3.08 4.79 11.49
N VAL A 19 -1.97 4.06 11.35
CA VAL A 19 -0.67 4.48 11.87
C VAL A 19 -0.15 5.73 11.17
N LEU A 20 -0.32 5.85 9.85
CA LEU A 20 0.06 7.06 9.09
C LEU A 20 -0.74 8.29 9.54
N LYS A 21 -2.04 8.14 9.78
CA LYS A 21 -2.87 9.22 10.34
C LYS A 21 -2.37 9.67 11.70
N GLU A 22 -1.99 8.72 12.55
CA GLU A 22 -1.43 9.01 13.87
C GLU A 22 -0.06 9.68 13.75
N PHE A 23 0.83 9.21 12.87
CA PHE A 23 2.12 9.84 12.56
C PHE A 23 1.94 11.32 12.20
N LEU A 24 1.02 11.63 11.28
CA LEU A 24 0.75 13.00 10.82
C LEU A 24 0.16 13.89 11.93
N LYS A 25 -0.57 13.29 12.88
CA LYS A 25 -1.21 14.02 13.97
C LYS A 25 -0.27 14.26 15.15
N SER A 26 0.46 13.24 15.58
CA SER A 26 1.29 13.28 16.79
C SER A 26 2.71 13.75 16.52
N THR A 27 3.25 13.43 15.35
CA THR A 27 4.66 13.66 15.00
C THR A 27 4.79 14.26 13.59
N PRO A 28 4.08 15.36 13.29
CA PRO A 28 4.11 15.97 11.96
C PRO A 28 5.53 16.39 11.58
N PRO A 29 5.82 16.53 10.27
CA PRO A 29 7.09 17.07 9.83
C PRO A 29 7.31 18.48 10.39
N ASP A 30 8.50 18.75 10.91
CA ASP A 30 8.84 20.09 11.40
C ASP A 30 9.15 21.07 10.23
N SER A 31 9.46 22.34 10.55
CA SER A 31 9.75 23.34 9.51
C SER A 31 10.98 23.03 8.65
N LYS A 32 11.95 22.26 9.16
CA LYS A 32 13.14 21.86 8.39
C LYS A 32 12.80 20.68 7.49
N GLN A 33 12.13 19.67 8.02
CA GLN A 33 11.65 18.50 7.29
C GLN A 33 10.67 18.88 6.18
N SER A 34 9.79 19.86 6.42
CA SER A 34 8.85 20.35 5.40
C SER A 34 9.53 21.03 4.19
N LYS A 35 10.78 21.48 4.36
CA LYS A 35 11.62 22.07 3.29
C LYS A 35 12.58 21.04 2.69
N ASP A 36 12.68 19.86 3.29
CA ASP A 36 13.47 18.74 2.78
C ASP A 36 12.62 17.98 1.74
N LEU A 37 12.95 18.21 0.46
CA LEU A 37 12.23 17.60 -0.65
C LEU A 37 12.24 16.08 -0.58
N ASP A 38 13.34 15.46 -0.14
CA ASP A 38 13.42 14.01 -0.10
C ASP A 38 12.55 13.44 1.04
N PHE A 39 12.46 14.15 2.17
CA PHE A 39 11.57 13.76 3.26
C PHE A 39 10.10 13.87 2.83
N MET A 40 9.74 15.01 2.22
CA MET A 40 8.38 15.27 1.75
C MET A 40 7.97 14.36 0.59
N LEU A 41 8.91 13.95 -0.27
CA LEU A 41 8.65 13.00 -1.34
C LEU A 41 8.21 11.64 -0.78
N ILE A 42 8.92 11.10 0.21
CA ILE A 42 8.56 9.82 0.85
C ILE A 42 7.19 9.90 1.53
N LEU A 43 6.91 11.01 2.21
CA LEU A 43 5.60 11.22 2.83
C LEU A 43 4.48 11.35 1.78
N GLY A 44 4.80 11.97 0.64
CA GLY A 44 3.94 12.03 -0.54
C GLY A 44 3.65 10.64 -1.11
N GLU A 45 4.65 9.76 -1.22
CA GLU A 45 4.47 8.37 -1.66
C GLU A 45 3.58 7.57 -0.71
N LEU A 46 3.74 7.74 0.61
CA LEU A 46 2.83 7.14 1.59
C LEU A 46 1.39 7.64 1.42
N PHE A 47 1.21 8.95 1.17
CA PHE A 47 -0.10 9.54 0.94
C PHE A 47 -0.75 9.06 -0.37
N THR A 48 0.01 8.99 -1.46
CA THR A 48 -0.52 8.54 -2.77
C THR A 48 -0.96 7.09 -2.72
N LEU A 49 -0.26 6.21 -1.99
CA LEU A 49 -0.73 4.83 -1.77
C LEU A 49 -2.14 4.80 -1.13
N VAL A 50 -2.45 5.70 -0.20
CA VAL A 50 -3.80 5.75 0.41
C VAL A 50 -4.86 6.16 -0.61
N ALA A 51 -4.54 7.12 -1.48
CA ALA A 51 -5.44 7.56 -2.55
C ALA A 51 -5.65 6.45 -3.59
N TYR A 52 -4.56 5.82 -4.05
CA TYR A 52 -4.60 4.72 -5.00
C TYR A 52 -5.34 3.50 -4.46
N GLY A 53 -5.15 3.14 -3.19
CA GLY A 53 -5.88 2.02 -2.60
C GLY A 53 -7.41 2.24 -2.63
N GLN A 54 -7.88 3.48 -2.47
CA GLN A 54 -9.30 3.77 -2.53
C GLN A 54 -9.80 3.68 -3.98
N LEU A 55 -9.04 4.25 -4.92
CA LEU A 55 -9.37 4.17 -6.35
C LEU A 55 -9.40 2.72 -6.85
N LEU A 56 -8.45 1.88 -6.41
CA LEU A 56 -8.43 0.46 -6.75
C LEU A 56 -9.69 -0.27 -6.29
N ILE A 57 -10.15 0.02 -5.08
CA ILE A 57 -11.37 -0.56 -4.52
C ILE A 57 -12.62 -0.09 -5.28
N GLU A 58 -12.72 1.20 -5.56
CA GLU A 58 -13.84 1.77 -6.30
C GLU A 58 -13.89 1.23 -7.73
N ASN A 59 -12.73 1.18 -8.40
CA ASN A 59 -12.64 0.67 -9.77
C ASN A 59 -12.87 -0.84 -9.85
N ALA A 60 -12.43 -1.61 -8.86
CA ALA A 60 -12.68 -3.04 -8.80
C ALA A 60 -14.17 -3.37 -8.79
N ALA A 61 -14.99 -2.55 -8.13
CA ALA A 61 -16.45 -2.69 -8.14
C ALA A 61 -17.07 -2.36 -9.51
N ILE A 62 -16.53 -1.37 -10.23
CA ILE A 62 -17.01 -0.97 -11.57
C ILE A 62 -16.65 -2.04 -12.60
N GLU A 63 -15.39 -2.46 -12.64
CA GLU A 63 -14.84 -3.41 -13.61
C GLU A 63 -15.11 -4.88 -13.23
N LYS A 64 -15.78 -5.13 -12.09
CA LYS A 64 -16.06 -6.47 -11.54
C LYS A 64 -14.79 -7.32 -11.43
N VAL A 65 -13.73 -6.70 -10.93
CA VAL A 65 -12.45 -7.37 -10.68
C VAL A 65 -12.63 -8.42 -9.59
N ASP A 66 -12.04 -9.59 -9.82
CA ASP A 66 -12.10 -10.70 -8.88
C ASP A 66 -11.35 -10.40 -7.57
N ASN A 67 -11.90 -10.89 -6.46
CA ASN A 67 -11.37 -10.64 -5.12
C ASN A 67 -9.96 -11.20 -4.92
N ASP A 68 -9.60 -12.32 -5.56
CA ASP A 68 -8.24 -12.88 -5.44
C ASP A 68 -7.22 -11.91 -6.06
N LEU A 69 -7.54 -11.33 -7.22
CA LEU A 69 -6.66 -10.35 -7.87
C LEU A 69 -6.58 -9.05 -7.05
N LEU A 70 -7.71 -8.59 -6.49
CA LEU A 70 -7.72 -7.40 -5.65
C LEU A 70 -6.86 -7.59 -4.39
N ASP A 71 -6.99 -8.72 -3.69
CA ASP A 71 -6.17 -9.01 -2.51
C ASP A 71 -4.67 -9.14 -2.87
N GLN A 72 -4.35 -9.71 -4.03
CA GLN A 72 -2.99 -9.80 -4.56
C GLN A 72 -2.39 -8.43 -4.94
N ILE A 73 -3.21 -7.47 -5.34
CA ILE A 73 -2.77 -6.08 -5.54
C ILE A 73 -2.43 -5.44 -4.19
N PHE A 74 -3.28 -5.63 -3.18
CA PHE A 74 -3.04 -5.07 -1.86
C PHE A 74 -1.82 -5.69 -1.15
N ASP A 75 -1.46 -6.94 -1.46
CA ASP A 75 -0.22 -7.58 -1.00
C ASP A 75 1.02 -6.74 -1.33
N PHE A 76 1.17 -6.22 -2.56
CA PHE A 76 2.29 -5.32 -2.87
C PHE A 76 2.09 -3.90 -2.32
N MET A 77 0.85 -3.40 -2.21
CA MET A 77 0.60 -2.09 -1.58
C MET A 77 1.06 -2.05 -0.12
N VAL A 78 0.85 -3.15 0.63
CA VAL A 78 1.34 -3.30 2.02
C VAL A 78 2.86 -3.26 2.08
N ARG A 79 3.53 -3.92 1.13
CA ARG A 79 5.00 -3.92 1.01
C ARG A 79 5.54 -2.54 0.65
N ASP A 80 4.92 -1.84 -0.29
CA ASP A 80 5.34 -0.50 -0.67
C ASP A 80 5.16 0.50 0.48
N CYS A 81 4.05 0.44 1.19
CA CYS A 81 3.85 1.25 2.39
C CYS A 81 4.95 0.98 3.43
N SER A 82 5.28 -0.29 3.67
CA SER A 82 6.36 -0.67 4.59
C SER A 82 7.74 -0.21 4.11
N LYS A 83 8.00 -0.25 2.80
CA LYS A 83 9.23 0.25 2.18
C LYS A 83 9.40 1.74 2.41
N TYR A 84 8.36 2.54 2.16
CA TYR A 84 8.41 3.98 2.37
C TYR A 84 8.50 4.35 3.85
N ALA A 85 7.82 3.62 4.73
CA ALA A 85 7.97 3.79 6.17
C ALA A 85 9.41 3.53 6.63
N LEU A 86 10.07 2.49 6.11
CA LEU A 86 11.48 2.22 6.41
C LEU A 86 12.43 3.29 5.86
N GLN A 87 12.15 3.83 4.67
CA GLN A 87 12.93 4.93 4.12
C GLN A 87 12.81 6.20 4.99
N LEU A 88 11.60 6.51 5.45
CA LEU A 88 11.35 7.64 6.35
C LEU A 88 12.05 7.42 7.70
N TYR A 89 11.93 6.24 8.28
CA TYR A 89 12.67 5.83 9.49
C TYR A 89 14.18 6.08 9.37
N SER A 90 14.74 5.83 8.18
CA SER A 90 16.19 5.88 7.93
C SER A 90 16.71 7.29 7.60
N LYS A 91 15.85 8.31 7.51
CA LYS A 91 16.30 9.68 7.27
C LYS A 91 17.05 10.21 8.49
N ARG A 92 18.18 10.87 8.27
CA ARG A 92 18.98 11.52 9.32
C ARG A 92 18.20 12.59 10.10
N SER A 93 17.21 13.19 9.45
CA SER A 93 16.33 14.20 10.01
C SER A 93 15.18 13.63 10.83
N SER A 94 14.94 12.31 10.81
CA SER A 94 13.82 11.70 11.54
C SER A 94 14.04 11.73 13.05
N THR A 95 13.01 12.14 13.78
CA THR A 95 13.03 12.15 15.24
C THR A 95 12.76 10.76 15.80
N LYS A 96 13.11 10.54 17.07
CA LYS A 96 12.85 9.25 17.74
C LYS A 96 11.36 8.87 17.70
N GLU A 97 10.47 9.82 17.95
CA GLU A 97 9.03 9.58 17.94
C GLU A 97 8.52 9.26 16.52
N GLN A 98 9.04 9.94 15.50
CA GLN A 98 8.73 9.62 14.09
C GLN A 98 9.22 8.22 13.73
N MET A 99 10.42 7.83 14.16
CA MET A 99 10.99 6.50 13.93
C MET A 99 10.12 5.40 14.54
N GLU A 100 9.65 5.57 15.78
CA GLU A 100 8.74 4.62 16.45
C GLU A 100 7.45 4.42 15.65
N LYS A 101 6.84 5.51 15.16
CA LYS A 101 5.65 5.45 14.31
C LYS A 101 5.93 4.81 12.94
N CYS A 102 7.10 5.07 12.35
CA CYS A 102 7.49 4.42 11.09
C CYS A 102 7.62 2.90 11.26
N LEU A 103 8.26 2.44 12.32
CA LEU A 103 8.35 0.99 12.62
C LEU A 103 6.97 0.37 12.85
N ALA A 104 6.07 1.08 13.54
CA ALA A 104 4.70 0.64 13.75
C ALA A 104 3.87 0.58 12.44
N MET A 105 4.34 1.18 11.35
CA MET A 105 3.71 1.14 10.02
C MET A 105 4.22 -0.01 9.14
N ILE A 106 5.26 -0.72 9.57
CA ILE A 106 5.83 -1.84 8.81
C ILE A 106 5.05 -3.11 9.13
N PHE A 107 4.40 -3.67 8.10
CA PHE A 107 3.66 -4.91 8.18
C PHE A 107 4.11 -5.87 7.09
N LYS A 108 3.98 -7.17 7.37
CA LYS A 108 4.04 -8.20 6.33
C LYS A 108 2.63 -8.34 5.74
N PRO A 109 2.50 -8.52 4.42
CA PRO A 109 1.24 -8.92 3.83
C PRO A 109 0.83 -10.32 4.33
N ALA A 110 -0.45 -10.63 4.16
CA ALA A 110 -1.00 -11.94 4.50
C ALA A 110 -0.41 -13.00 3.57
N GLU A 111 0.17 -14.04 4.15
CA GLU A 111 0.69 -15.18 3.40
C GLU A 111 -0.47 -16.04 2.87
N ASN A 112 -0.53 -16.22 1.55
CA ASN A 112 -1.53 -17.04 0.90
C ASN A 112 -1.00 -17.60 -0.44
N GLU A 113 -0.27 -18.70 -0.36
CA GLU A 113 0.33 -19.36 -1.53
C GLU A 113 -0.74 -19.89 -2.51
N GLU A 114 -1.86 -20.38 -1.99
CA GLU A 114 -2.96 -20.87 -2.83
C GLU A 114 -3.57 -19.75 -3.68
N LEU A 115 -3.80 -18.57 -3.09
CA LEU A 115 -4.30 -17.40 -3.80
C LEU A 115 -3.33 -16.97 -4.91
N PHE A 116 -2.03 -16.90 -4.59
CA PHE A 116 -1.00 -16.59 -5.58
C PHE A 116 -1.05 -17.58 -6.77
N ASN A 117 -1.12 -18.87 -6.48
CA ASN A 117 -1.20 -19.92 -7.52
C ASN A 117 -2.46 -19.80 -8.38
N ARG A 118 -3.64 -19.49 -7.79
CA ARG A 118 -4.87 -19.25 -8.54
C ARG A 118 -4.77 -18.05 -9.49
N VAL A 119 -4.20 -16.93 -9.00
CA VAL A 119 -3.97 -15.73 -9.83
C VAL A 119 -3.00 -16.04 -10.97
N CYS A 120 -1.89 -16.73 -10.70
CA CYS A 120 -0.94 -17.15 -11.73
C CYS A 120 -1.58 -18.06 -12.79
N ALA A 121 -2.37 -19.06 -12.38
CA ALA A 121 -3.06 -19.95 -13.31
C ALA A 121 -4.00 -19.18 -14.25
N LYS A 122 -4.72 -18.17 -13.73
CA LYS A 122 -5.55 -17.28 -14.54
C LYS A 122 -4.72 -16.50 -15.56
N VAL A 123 -3.59 -15.93 -15.16
CA VAL A 123 -2.68 -15.23 -16.10
C VAL A 123 -2.19 -16.17 -17.20
N TYR A 124 -1.78 -17.39 -16.85
CA TYR A 124 -1.31 -18.37 -17.84
C TYR A 124 -2.40 -18.80 -18.82
N SER A 125 -3.68 -18.77 -18.43
CA SER A 125 -4.79 -19.07 -19.34
C SER A 125 -4.95 -18.05 -20.49
N TYR A 126 -4.41 -16.83 -20.34
CA TYR A 126 -4.39 -15.83 -21.42
C TYR A 126 -3.23 -16.01 -22.41
N LYS A 127 -2.40 -17.05 -22.22
CA LYS A 127 -1.35 -17.38 -23.18
C LYS A 127 -1.98 -17.63 -24.56
N ASP A 128 -1.42 -17.00 -25.58
CA ASP A 128 -1.86 -17.09 -26.97
C ASP A 128 -3.32 -16.61 -27.21
N ALA A 129 -3.94 -15.92 -26.24
CA ALA A 129 -5.32 -15.41 -26.37
C ALA A 129 -5.41 -14.11 -27.18
N TYR A 130 -4.29 -13.44 -27.44
CA TYR A 130 -4.24 -12.24 -28.26
C TYR A 130 -3.99 -12.61 -29.73
N GLU A 131 -5.00 -12.42 -30.57
CA GLU A 131 -4.86 -12.41 -32.03
C GLU A 131 -4.93 -10.97 -32.53
N MET A 132 -3.93 -10.56 -33.33
CA MET A 132 -3.96 -9.26 -34.01
C MET A 132 -5.13 -9.25 -35.00
N ALA A 133 -5.95 -8.20 -34.97
CA ALA A 133 -6.91 -7.96 -36.05
C ALA A 133 -6.14 -7.77 -37.37
N PRO A 134 -6.56 -8.42 -38.48
CA PRO A 134 -5.89 -8.32 -39.78
C PRO A 134 -5.88 -6.89 -40.34
#